data_AF-A0AA37ACZ4-F1
#
_entry.id   AF-A0AA37ACZ4-F1
#
_cell.length_a   1.000
_cell.length_b   1.000
_cell.length_c   1.000
_cell.angle_alpha   90.00
_cell.angle_beta   90.00
_cell.angle_gamma   90.00
#
_symmetry.space_group_name_H-M   'P 1'
#
loop_
_entity.id
_entity.type
_entity.pdbx_description
1 polymer ?
#
loop_
_entity_poly.entity_id
_entity_poly.type
_entity_poly.pdbx_seq_one_letter_code
_entity_poly.pdbx_strand_id
1 'polypeptide(L)'
;MLPDQEIQLVEIILGQGRTAANLAYIHRFCAYDVLVEGREGVASGLDVFALLDGVTEPARGLENPYWDLREFFRLCRRSSVTLTLPEIEKIIGFELDWEARYFQAFWFDEAPAYVGGQWEQEFPFHAVEPSQQAAEYVISDAWRSQGYRIQRLDLSRERVVFHREVYGTTGLTIPPALLQSRIPENAAHEATTFFAYLIKKYGLGHRP
;
A
#
# COMPACT_ATOMS: atom_id res chain seq x y z
N MET A 1 20.04 29.78 3.96
CA MET A 1 20.90 28.68 4.43
C MET A 1 20.59 28.45 5.88
N LEU A 2 20.39 27.19 6.29
CA LEU A 2 20.14 26.86 7.69
C LEU A 2 21.47 26.82 8.47
N PRO A 3 21.48 27.12 9.78
CA PRO A 3 22.72 27.23 10.57
C PRO A 3 23.52 25.93 10.72
N ASP A 4 22.88 24.79 10.49
CA ASP A 4 23.40 23.42 10.65
C ASP A 4 23.99 22.84 9.35
N GLN A 5 23.95 23.58 8.25
CA GLN A 5 24.42 23.10 6.95
C GLN A 5 25.91 23.43 6.76
N GLU A 6 26.76 22.41 6.61
CA GLU A 6 28.19 22.60 6.31
C GLU A 6 28.38 23.32 4.97
N ILE A 7 29.14 24.41 4.97
CA ILE A 7 29.37 25.27 3.80
C ILE A 7 30.75 25.00 3.21
N GLN A 8 30.84 25.02 1.89
CA GLN A 8 32.08 24.96 1.11
C GLN A 8 32.16 26.16 0.16
N LEU A 9 33.37 26.68 -0.04
CA LEU A 9 33.64 27.71 -1.02
C LEU A 9 34.06 27.07 -2.35
N VAL A 10 33.35 27.38 -3.43
CA VAL A 10 33.64 26.85 -4.77
C VAL A 10 33.79 27.97 -5.79
N GLU A 11 34.47 27.67 -6.89
CA GLU A 11 34.52 28.57 -8.05
C GLU A 11 33.16 28.57 -8.75
N ILE A 12 32.64 29.75 -9.08
CA ILE A 12 31.40 29.90 -9.85
C ILE A 12 31.66 29.43 -11.29
N ILE A 13 32.74 29.93 -11.90
CA ILE A 13 33.23 29.50 -13.20
C ILE A 13 34.53 28.73 -12.98
N LEU A 14 34.45 27.41 -13.16
CA LEU A 14 35.58 26.49 -13.00
C LEU A 14 36.75 26.88 -13.91
N GLY A 15 37.93 27.07 -13.34
CA GLY A 15 39.16 27.32 -14.07
C GLY A 15 39.48 28.79 -14.34
N GLN A 16 38.62 29.72 -13.92
CA GLN A 16 38.93 31.17 -13.93
C GLN A 16 39.61 31.65 -12.64
N GLY A 17 39.91 30.72 -11.72
CA GLY A 17 40.70 30.97 -10.52
C GLY A 17 39.90 31.60 -9.37
N ARG A 18 40.55 31.68 -8.22
CA ARG A 18 39.94 32.03 -6.92
C ARG A 18 39.97 33.53 -6.66
N THR A 19 39.24 34.30 -7.46
CA THR A 19 39.00 35.72 -7.20
C THR A 19 37.71 35.91 -6.39
N ALA A 20 37.61 36.98 -5.59
CA ALA A 20 36.41 37.22 -4.77
C ALA A 20 35.12 37.34 -5.60
N ALA A 21 35.22 37.73 -6.88
CA ALA A 21 34.11 37.80 -7.82
C ALA A 21 33.71 36.44 -8.42
N ASN A 22 34.58 35.42 -8.34
CA ASN A 22 34.39 34.09 -8.92
C ASN A 22 34.22 33.00 -7.84
N LEU A 23 33.92 33.37 -6.59
CA LEU A 23 33.75 32.42 -5.49
C LEU A 23 32.34 32.52 -4.89
N ALA A 24 31.73 31.36 -4.63
CA ALA A 24 30.42 31.26 -3.98
C ALA A 24 30.47 30.28 -2.80
N TYR A 25 29.68 30.59 -1.78
CA TYR A 25 29.40 29.70 -0.66
C TYR A 25 28.22 28.80 -1.02
N ILE A 26 28.44 27.50 -0.95
CA ILE A 26 27.40 26.49 -1.20
C ILE A 26 27.40 25.45 -0.09
N HIS A 27 26.29 24.73 0.09
CA HIS A 27 26.29 23.60 1.01
C HIS A 27 27.17 22.47 0.46
N ARG A 28 27.92 21.81 1.34
CA ARG A 28 28.85 20.73 1.00
C ARG A 28 28.18 19.60 0.20
N PHE A 29 26.92 19.29 0.50
CA PHE A 29 26.15 18.28 -0.23
C PHE A 29 25.71 18.73 -1.64
N CYS A 30 25.60 20.03 -1.88
CA CYS A 30 25.28 20.59 -3.20
C CYS A 30 26.55 20.85 -4.04
N ALA A 31 27.75 20.66 -3.49
CA ALA A 31 29.01 20.92 -4.21
C ALA A 31 29.29 19.97 -5.37
N TYR A 32 28.61 18.82 -5.39
CA TYR A 32 28.70 17.83 -6.45
C TYR A 32 27.54 17.90 -7.45
N ASP A 33 26.57 18.80 -7.24
CA ASP A 33 25.55 19.11 -8.25
C ASP A 33 26.17 20.03 -9.29
N VAL A 34 26.83 19.43 -10.28
CA VAL A 34 27.34 20.16 -11.43
C VAL A 34 26.14 20.54 -12.29
N LEU A 35 25.64 21.75 -12.13
CA LEU A 35 24.80 22.39 -13.14
C LEU A 35 25.68 22.69 -14.35
N VAL A 36 25.74 21.73 -15.27
CA VAL A 36 26.25 21.98 -16.61
C VAL A 36 25.23 22.90 -17.27
N GLU A 37 25.49 24.20 -17.32
CA GLU A 37 24.85 25.06 -18.33
C GLU A 37 25.28 24.51 -19.69
N GLY A 38 24.50 23.56 -20.20
CA GLY A 38 24.66 23.03 -21.53
C GLY A 38 24.55 24.20 -22.49
N ARG A 39 25.61 24.44 -23.26
CA ARG A 39 25.52 25.22 -24.50
C ARG A 39 24.26 24.78 -25.23
N GLU A 40 23.41 25.73 -25.63
CA GLU A 40 22.20 25.50 -26.42
C GLU A 40 22.49 24.48 -27.54
N GLY A 41 22.13 23.23 -27.27
CA GLY A 41 22.58 22.09 -28.02
C GLY A 41 21.53 21.02 -27.84
N VAL A 42 20.42 21.21 -28.56
CA VAL A 42 19.34 20.25 -28.82
C VAL A 42 19.16 19.24 -27.69
N ALA A 43 18.84 19.72 -26.48
CA ALA A 43 18.17 18.88 -25.52
C ALA A 43 16.80 18.62 -26.14
N SER A 44 16.59 17.43 -26.69
CA SER A 44 15.25 16.91 -26.92
C SER A 44 14.52 17.08 -25.60
N GLY A 45 13.67 18.10 -25.51
CA GLY A 45 12.91 18.41 -24.31
C GLY A 45 12.25 17.11 -23.89
N LEU A 46 12.57 16.63 -22.69
CA LEU A 46 11.92 15.47 -22.13
C LEU A 46 10.43 15.84 -22.09
N ASP A 47 9.66 15.29 -23.01
CA ASP A 47 8.24 15.59 -23.09
C ASP A 47 7.57 14.87 -21.92
N VAL A 48 7.53 15.57 -20.79
CA VAL A 48 6.93 15.09 -19.55
C VAL A 48 5.48 14.67 -19.79
N PHE A 49 4.78 15.31 -20.73
CA PHE A 49 3.41 14.95 -21.06
C PHE A 49 3.33 13.65 -21.86
N ALA A 50 4.25 13.41 -22.81
CA ALA A 50 4.35 12.11 -23.47
C ALA A 50 4.75 10.99 -22.50
N LEU A 51 5.55 11.31 -21.47
CA LEU A 51 5.95 10.38 -20.41
C LEU A 51 4.81 10.07 -19.43
N LEU A 52 3.86 11.01 -19.29
CA LEU A 52 2.66 10.87 -18.48
C LEU A 52 1.43 10.40 -19.29
N ASP A 53 1.59 10.16 -20.60
CA ASP A 53 0.52 9.70 -21.46
C ASP A 53 0.23 8.23 -21.13
N GLY A 54 -0.91 7.99 -20.47
CA GLY A 54 -1.25 6.71 -19.83
C GLY A 54 -1.44 6.78 -18.31
N VAL A 55 -1.02 7.87 -17.65
CA VAL A 55 -1.27 8.13 -16.22
C VAL A 55 -2.67 8.72 -15.97
N THR A 56 -3.43 8.97 -17.04
CA THR A 56 -4.81 9.48 -16.99
C THR A 56 -5.86 8.40 -16.77
N GLU A 57 -5.54 7.12 -16.99
CA GLU A 57 -6.35 6.05 -16.46
C GLU A 57 -6.15 6.03 -14.93
N PRO A 58 -7.22 6.02 -14.12
CA PRO A 58 -7.06 5.78 -12.69
C PRO A 58 -6.29 4.47 -12.59
N ALA A 59 -5.09 4.50 -12.02
CA ALA A 59 -4.25 3.33 -11.91
C ALA A 59 -5.09 2.20 -11.29
N ARG A 60 -5.48 1.21 -12.10
CA ARG A 60 -5.88 -0.09 -11.60
C ARG A 60 -4.63 -0.63 -10.91
N GLY A 61 -4.50 -0.36 -9.61
CA GLY A 61 -3.24 -0.46 -8.88
C GLY A 61 -3.10 0.43 -7.63
N LEU A 62 -4.06 1.33 -7.34
CA LEU A 62 -4.16 1.97 -6.01
C LEU A 62 -4.97 1.14 -5.00
N GLU A 63 -5.71 0.14 -5.47
CA GLU A 63 -6.49 -0.76 -4.62
C GLU A 63 -5.67 -2.03 -4.40
N ASN A 64 -5.40 -2.34 -3.13
CA ASN A 64 -4.80 -3.61 -2.72
C ASN A 64 -5.58 -4.76 -3.41
N PRO A 65 -4.91 -5.70 -4.11
CA PRO A 65 -5.57 -6.73 -4.91
C PRO A 65 -6.43 -7.68 -4.06
N TYR A 66 -6.21 -7.70 -2.75
CA TYR A 66 -6.99 -8.49 -1.79
C TYR A 66 -8.11 -7.70 -1.13
N TRP A 67 -8.52 -6.56 -1.70
CA TRP A 67 -9.62 -5.76 -1.18
C TRP A 67 -10.92 -6.58 -1.12
N ASP A 68 -11.34 -7.24 -2.20
CA ASP A 68 -12.59 -8.02 -2.15
C ASP A 68 -12.58 -9.12 -1.06
N LEU A 69 -11.42 -9.71 -0.80
CA LEU A 69 -11.24 -10.66 0.31
C LEU A 69 -11.40 -9.98 1.67
N ARG A 70 -10.85 -8.78 1.84
CA ARG A 70 -11.03 -7.99 3.06
C ARG A 70 -12.49 -7.57 3.23
N GLU A 71 -13.19 -7.21 2.16
CA GLU A 71 -14.62 -6.87 2.22
C GLU A 71 -15.46 -8.07 2.65
N PHE A 72 -15.12 -9.26 2.14
CA PHE A 72 -15.72 -10.51 2.58
C PHE A 72 -15.57 -10.71 4.10
N PHE A 73 -14.38 -10.52 4.66
CA PHE A 73 -14.17 -10.65 6.11
C PHE A 73 -14.86 -9.53 6.92
N ARG A 74 -14.89 -8.30 6.39
CA ARG A 74 -15.57 -7.16 7.02
C ARG A 74 -17.06 -7.44 7.22
N LEU A 75 -17.70 -8.05 6.23
CA LEU A 75 -19.12 -8.41 6.26
C LEU A 75 -19.39 -9.75 6.95
N CYS A 76 -18.38 -10.59 7.14
CA CYS A 76 -18.54 -11.90 7.75
C CYS A 76 -18.87 -11.81 9.25
N ARG A 77 -19.94 -12.50 9.65
CA ARG A 77 -20.41 -12.59 11.05
C ARG A 77 -20.03 -13.90 11.75
N ARG A 78 -19.51 -14.88 11.02
CA ARG A 78 -19.22 -16.22 11.56
C ARG A 78 -17.97 -16.16 12.44
N SER A 79 -17.98 -16.87 13.56
CA SER A 79 -16.81 -17.01 14.44
C SER A 79 -15.70 -17.83 13.78
N SER A 80 -16.05 -18.78 12.92
CA SER A 80 -15.12 -19.57 12.12
C SER A 80 -15.58 -19.60 10.66
N VAL A 81 -14.62 -19.43 9.76
CA VAL A 81 -14.82 -19.47 8.30
C VAL A 81 -13.81 -20.43 7.73
N THR A 82 -14.24 -21.34 6.87
CA THR A 82 -13.32 -22.15 6.08
C THR A 82 -13.46 -21.74 4.62
N LEU A 83 -12.34 -21.44 3.98
CA LEU A 83 -12.26 -21.16 2.55
C LEU A 83 -11.27 -22.12 1.90
N THR A 84 -11.58 -22.53 0.68
CA THR A 84 -10.63 -23.15 -0.24
C THR A 84 -9.88 -22.08 -1.05
N LEU A 85 -8.70 -22.39 -1.60
CA LEU A 85 -8.00 -21.45 -2.49
C LEU A 85 -8.90 -21.05 -3.69
N PRO A 86 -9.59 -21.97 -4.38
CA PRO A 86 -10.53 -21.58 -5.46
C PRO A 86 -11.66 -20.66 -5.01
N GLU A 87 -12.15 -20.79 -3.77
CA GLU A 87 -13.14 -19.84 -3.23
C GLU A 87 -12.52 -18.46 -2.98
N ILE A 88 -11.27 -18.39 -2.53
CA ILE A 88 -10.55 -17.13 -2.37
C ILE A 88 -10.30 -16.48 -3.73
N GLU A 89 -9.85 -17.24 -4.72
CA GLU A 89 -9.64 -16.80 -6.11
C GLU A 89 -10.94 -16.27 -6.72
N LYS A 90 -12.07 -16.93 -6.45
CA LYS A 90 -13.39 -16.45 -6.87
C LYS A 90 -13.79 -15.14 -6.19
N ILE A 91 -13.40 -14.93 -4.94
CA ILE A 91 -13.71 -13.69 -4.20
C ILE A 91 -12.89 -12.53 -4.77
N ILE A 92 -11.59 -12.73 -5.00
CA ILE A 92 -10.68 -11.67 -5.49
C ILE A 92 -10.73 -11.48 -7.01
N GLY A 93 -11.31 -12.43 -7.74
CA GLY A 93 -11.51 -12.35 -9.19
C GLY A 93 -10.28 -12.72 -10.03
N PHE A 94 -9.25 -13.32 -9.43
CA PHE A 94 -8.04 -13.81 -10.11
C PHE A 94 -7.46 -15.03 -9.41
N GLU A 95 -6.62 -15.79 -10.12
CA GLU A 95 -5.92 -16.95 -9.57
C GLU A 95 -4.76 -16.50 -8.67
N LEU A 96 -4.61 -17.13 -7.50
CA LEU A 96 -3.51 -16.85 -6.60
C LEU A 96 -2.22 -17.37 -7.21
N ASP A 97 -1.14 -16.61 -7.03
CA ASP A 97 0.18 -17.05 -7.45
C ASP A 97 0.59 -18.36 -6.77
N TRP A 98 1.54 -19.05 -7.41
CA TRP A 98 1.96 -20.40 -7.04
C TRP A 98 2.41 -20.49 -5.57
N GLU A 99 2.99 -19.42 -5.00
CA GLU A 99 3.45 -19.37 -3.61
C GLU A 99 2.33 -19.68 -2.61
N ALA A 100 1.09 -19.29 -2.92
CA ALA A 100 -0.07 -19.54 -2.08
C ALA A 100 -0.31 -21.05 -1.84
N ARG A 101 0.18 -21.92 -2.74
CA ARG A 101 0.02 -23.37 -2.66
C ARG A 101 1.17 -24.07 -1.96
N TYR A 102 2.34 -23.43 -1.83
CA TYR A 102 3.56 -24.09 -1.38
C TYR A 102 4.19 -23.50 -0.11
N PHE A 103 3.96 -22.21 0.18
CA PHE A 103 4.60 -21.53 1.30
C PHE A 103 3.59 -21.05 2.32
N GLN A 104 3.85 -21.34 3.60
CA GLN A 104 3.02 -20.83 4.68
C GLN A 104 3.29 -19.34 4.88
N ALA A 105 4.50 -18.87 4.60
CA ALA A 105 4.88 -17.46 4.60
C ALA A 105 3.87 -16.57 3.84
N PHE A 106 3.39 -17.02 2.67
CA PHE A 106 2.37 -16.31 1.90
C PHE A 106 1.11 -15.99 2.72
N TRP A 107 0.70 -16.90 3.60
CA TRP A 107 -0.50 -16.76 4.41
C TRP A 107 -0.26 -16.08 5.75
N PHE A 108 0.85 -16.36 6.41
CA PHE A 108 1.05 -15.94 7.80
C PHE A 108 1.87 -14.65 7.96
N ASP A 109 2.71 -14.30 6.99
CA ASP A 109 3.57 -13.13 7.14
C ASP A 109 2.76 -11.83 7.14
N GLU A 110 3.27 -10.85 7.86
CA GLU A 110 2.69 -9.53 8.02
C GLU A 110 3.36 -8.50 7.10
N ALA A 111 4.41 -8.90 6.39
CA ALA A 111 5.14 -8.11 5.42
C ALA A 111 5.30 -8.86 4.08
N PRO A 112 5.59 -8.14 2.98
CA PRO A 112 5.84 -8.76 1.68
C PRO A 112 7.12 -9.61 1.67
N ALA A 113 7.30 -10.39 0.60
CA ALA A 113 8.30 -11.47 0.52
C ALA A 113 9.73 -11.07 0.92
N TYR A 114 10.23 -9.92 0.49
CA TYR A 114 11.61 -9.49 0.76
C TYR A 114 11.85 -8.91 2.17
N VAL A 115 10.80 -8.72 2.95
CA VAL A 115 10.85 -8.07 4.27
C VAL A 115 10.32 -8.99 5.37
N GLY A 116 9.48 -9.95 5.00
CA GLY A 116 8.83 -10.86 5.94
C GLY A 116 9.77 -11.88 6.55
N GLY A 117 9.75 -11.98 7.88
CA GLY A 117 10.60 -12.93 8.61
C GLY A 117 10.23 -14.40 8.38
N GLN A 118 8.98 -14.72 8.01
CA GLN A 118 8.60 -16.10 7.62
C GLN A 118 9.08 -16.41 6.21
N TRP A 119 9.02 -15.42 5.31
CA TRP A 119 9.54 -15.58 3.95
C TRP A 119 11.03 -15.89 3.96
N GLU A 120 11.84 -15.19 4.75
CA GLU A 120 13.28 -15.47 4.89
C GLU A 120 13.59 -16.90 5.35
N GLN A 121 12.69 -17.52 6.13
CA GLN A 121 12.87 -18.86 6.69
C GLN A 121 12.46 -19.97 5.72
N GLU A 122 11.40 -19.75 4.94
CA GLU A 122 10.79 -20.78 4.09
C GLU A 122 11.14 -20.66 2.61
N PHE A 123 11.33 -19.43 2.11
CA PHE A 123 11.40 -19.17 0.68
C PHE A 123 12.84 -19.21 0.14
N PRO A 124 13.10 -19.94 -0.95
CA PRO A 124 14.45 -20.12 -1.48
C PRO A 124 14.88 -18.94 -2.37
N PHE A 125 15.07 -17.75 -1.79
CA PHE A 125 15.46 -16.51 -2.51
C PHE A 125 16.74 -16.62 -3.34
N HIS A 126 17.60 -17.61 -3.06
CA HIS A 126 18.83 -17.87 -3.81
C HIS A 126 18.58 -18.61 -5.14
N ALA A 127 17.39 -19.20 -5.33
CA ALA A 127 17.07 -20.06 -6.46
C ALA A 127 15.87 -19.57 -7.28
N VAL A 128 14.91 -18.90 -6.63
CA VAL A 128 13.66 -18.47 -7.27
C VAL A 128 13.30 -17.07 -6.78
N GLU A 129 12.78 -16.23 -7.67
CA GLU A 129 12.21 -14.93 -7.32
C GLU A 129 10.72 -15.10 -6.95
N PRO A 130 10.23 -14.42 -5.88
CA PRO A 130 8.81 -14.37 -5.59
C PRO A 130 8.06 -13.63 -6.69
N SER A 131 6.77 -13.94 -6.82
CA SER A 131 5.86 -13.23 -7.69
C SER A 131 5.79 -11.75 -7.33
N GLN A 132 5.41 -10.93 -8.31
CA GLN A 132 5.19 -9.49 -8.07
C GLN A 132 4.15 -9.25 -6.98
N GLN A 133 3.09 -10.07 -6.92
CA GLN A 133 2.04 -9.92 -5.92
C GLN A 133 2.56 -10.19 -4.51
N ALA A 134 3.35 -11.25 -4.32
CA ALA A 134 3.95 -11.59 -3.04
C ALA A 134 5.05 -10.59 -2.62
N ALA A 135 5.74 -9.98 -3.58
CA ALA A 135 6.75 -8.96 -3.34
C ALA A 135 6.17 -7.59 -2.93
N GLU A 136 4.97 -7.25 -3.43
CA GLU A 136 4.36 -5.93 -3.22
C GLU A 136 3.24 -5.93 -2.15
N TYR A 137 2.49 -7.02 -2.01
CA TYR A 137 1.25 -7.05 -1.23
C TYR A 137 1.23 -8.15 -0.17
N VAL A 138 0.52 -7.87 0.92
CA VAL A 138 0.33 -8.78 2.04
C VAL A 138 -1.12 -9.24 2.09
N ILE A 139 -1.38 -10.48 1.65
CA ILE A 139 -2.73 -11.05 1.68
C ILE A 139 -3.28 -11.18 3.11
N SER A 140 -2.40 -11.38 4.10
CA SER A 140 -2.81 -11.59 5.49
C SER A 140 -3.53 -10.39 6.10
N ASP A 141 -3.25 -9.18 5.62
CA ASP A 141 -3.93 -7.97 6.03
C ASP A 141 -5.44 -8.01 5.71
N ALA A 142 -5.86 -8.81 4.72
CA ALA A 142 -7.26 -8.91 4.33
C ALA A 142 -8.17 -9.40 5.46
N TRP A 143 -7.73 -10.37 6.26
CA TRP A 143 -8.51 -10.88 7.39
C TRP A 143 -8.04 -10.30 8.74
N ARG A 144 -6.74 -10.03 8.90
CA ARG A 144 -6.18 -9.50 10.15
C ARG A 144 -6.75 -8.13 10.49
N SER A 145 -6.83 -7.23 9.50
CA SER A 145 -7.43 -5.91 9.68
C SER A 145 -8.92 -5.96 10.07
N GLN A 146 -9.59 -7.09 9.82
CA GLN A 146 -11.00 -7.32 10.14
C GLN A 146 -11.21 -8.16 11.41
N GLY A 147 -10.13 -8.44 12.16
CA GLY A 147 -10.19 -9.15 13.45
C GLY A 147 -10.30 -10.67 13.33
N TYR A 148 -9.83 -11.24 12.23
CA TYR A 148 -9.70 -12.68 12.02
C TYR A 148 -8.23 -13.09 12.01
N ARG A 149 -7.96 -14.35 12.36
CA ARG A 149 -6.66 -15.00 12.19
C ARG A 149 -6.83 -16.34 11.50
N ILE A 150 -5.74 -16.89 10.95
CA ILE A 150 -5.72 -18.28 10.52
C ILE A 150 -5.62 -19.17 11.77
N GLN A 151 -6.57 -20.09 11.91
CA GLN A 151 -6.54 -21.16 12.89
C GLN A 151 -5.82 -22.40 12.34
N ARG A 152 -6.00 -22.70 11.05
CA ARG A 152 -5.37 -23.84 10.38
C ARG A 152 -5.19 -23.57 8.89
N LEU A 153 -4.02 -23.89 8.36
CA LEU A 153 -3.72 -23.93 6.94
C LEU A 153 -3.42 -25.39 6.53
N ASP A 154 -4.04 -25.87 5.47
CA ASP A 154 -3.80 -27.18 4.88
C ASP A 154 -3.56 -27.01 3.37
N LEU A 155 -2.30 -26.81 3.00
CA LEU A 155 -1.88 -26.59 1.61
C LEU A 155 -2.18 -27.80 0.72
N SER A 156 -2.07 -29.02 1.26
CA SER A 156 -2.33 -30.26 0.51
C SER A 156 -3.79 -30.39 0.04
N ARG A 157 -4.71 -29.79 0.82
CA ARG A 157 -6.15 -29.75 0.51
C ARG A 157 -6.59 -28.38 0.03
N GLU A 158 -5.66 -27.45 -0.16
CA GLU A 158 -5.90 -26.06 -0.54
C GLU A 158 -6.98 -25.40 0.34
N ARG A 159 -6.87 -25.55 1.67
CA ARG A 159 -7.88 -25.10 2.64
C ARG A 159 -7.29 -24.26 3.74
N VAL A 160 -7.99 -23.17 4.06
CA VAL A 160 -7.65 -22.27 5.15
C VAL A 160 -8.85 -22.10 6.07
N VAL A 161 -8.64 -22.28 7.36
CA VAL A 161 -9.63 -22.07 8.41
C VAL A 161 -9.26 -20.80 9.16
N PHE A 162 -10.16 -19.84 9.15
CA PHE A 162 -10.08 -18.59 9.86
C PHE A 162 -10.93 -18.64 11.13
N HIS A 163 -10.44 -18.00 12.18
CA HIS A 163 -11.15 -17.82 13.44
C HIS A 163 -11.16 -16.35 13.84
N ARG A 164 -12.30 -15.90 14.35
CA ARG A 164 -12.50 -14.52 14.76
C ARG A 164 -11.90 -14.27 16.15
N GLU A 165 -10.98 -13.32 16.25
CA GLU A 165 -10.37 -12.92 17.52
C GLU A 165 -11.16 -11.80 18.20
N VAL A 166 -11.66 -10.84 17.42
CA VAL A 166 -12.40 -9.69 17.95
C VAL A 166 -13.90 -10.02 17.95
N TYR A 167 -14.42 -10.35 19.13
CA TYR A 167 -15.84 -10.66 19.32
C TYR A 167 -16.71 -9.39 19.38
N GLY A 168 -17.96 -9.50 18.93
CA GLY A 168 -18.97 -8.45 19.09
C GLY A 168 -18.90 -7.27 18.12
N THR A 169 -17.93 -7.23 17.21
CA THR A 169 -17.85 -6.21 16.15
C THR A 169 -18.44 -6.73 14.84
N THR A 170 -18.68 -5.91 13.81
CA THR A 170 -18.99 -6.33 12.44
C THR A 170 -18.90 -5.11 11.53
N GLY A 171 -18.65 -5.31 10.24
CA GLY A 171 -18.77 -4.24 9.25
C GLY A 171 -20.19 -3.67 9.17
N LEU A 172 -20.30 -2.35 9.07
CA LEU A 172 -21.56 -1.66 8.75
C LEU A 172 -21.86 -1.79 7.25
N THR A 173 -23.04 -2.28 6.89
CA THR A 173 -23.52 -2.29 5.50
C THR A 173 -24.42 -1.07 5.28
N ILE A 174 -24.02 -0.18 4.37
CA ILE A 174 -24.85 0.97 3.97
C ILE A 174 -25.66 0.56 2.73
N PRO A 175 -27.01 0.63 2.77
CA PRO A 175 -27.85 0.31 1.63
C PRO A 175 -27.48 1.16 0.39
N PRO A 176 -27.41 0.58 -0.83
CA PRO A 176 -27.05 1.32 -2.04
C PRO A 176 -27.91 2.56 -2.31
N ALA A 177 -29.19 2.55 -1.92
CA ALA A 177 -30.08 3.69 -2.03
C ALA A 177 -29.59 4.95 -1.30
N LEU A 178 -28.78 4.78 -0.24
CA LEU A 178 -28.18 5.90 0.51
C LEU A 178 -26.86 6.38 -0.11
N LEU A 179 -26.27 5.63 -1.05
CA LEU A 179 -24.97 5.92 -1.66
C LEU A 179 -25.08 6.41 -3.11
N GLN A 180 -26.00 5.85 -3.89
CA GLN A 180 -26.06 6.03 -5.34
C GLN A 180 -26.90 7.23 -5.78
N SER A 181 -27.81 7.69 -4.93
CA SER A 181 -28.74 8.78 -5.26
C SER A 181 -28.71 9.88 -4.19
N ARG A 182 -29.04 11.11 -4.59
CA ARG A 182 -29.32 12.18 -3.63
C ARG A 182 -30.54 11.80 -2.79
N ILE A 183 -30.40 11.94 -1.48
CA ILE A 183 -31.48 11.74 -0.51
C ILE A 183 -32.01 13.12 -0.04
N PRO A 184 -33.25 13.19 0.49
CA PRO A 184 -33.77 14.43 1.08
C PRO A 184 -32.84 15.00 2.16
N GLU A 185 -32.75 16.33 2.24
CA GLU A 185 -31.83 17.03 3.16
C GLU A 185 -32.04 16.63 4.63
N ASN A 186 -33.30 16.51 5.06
CA ASN A 186 -33.64 16.06 6.41
C ASN A 186 -33.10 14.65 6.70
N ALA A 187 -33.22 13.71 5.74
CA ALA A 187 -32.71 12.35 5.88
C ALA A 187 -31.17 12.33 5.97
N ALA A 188 -30.49 13.17 5.19
CA ALA A 188 -29.03 13.33 5.29
C ALA A 188 -28.60 13.88 6.65
N HIS A 189 -29.32 14.86 7.19
CA HIS A 189 -29.06 15.44 8.51
C HIS A 189 -29.26 14.42 9.64
N GLU A 190 -30.35 13.65 9.59
CA GLU A 190 -30.64 12.59 10.55
C GLU A 190 -29.54 11.51 10.53
N ALA A 191 -29.18 11.02 9.34
CA ALA A 191 -28.13 10.01 9.18
C ALA A 191 -26.77 10.52 9.71
N THR A 192 -26.39 11.74 9.36
CA THR A 192 -25.13 12.35 9.80
C THR A 192 -25.10 12.49 11.33
N THR A 193 -26.20 12.95 11.93
CA THR A 193 -26.32 13.08 13.39
C THR A 193 -26.24 11.72 14.08
N PHE A 194 -26.92 10.71 13.54
CA PHE A 194 -26.88 9.35 14.06
C PHE A 194 -25.46 8.74 13.99
N PHE A 195 -24.76 8.91 12.87
CA PHE A 195 -23.38 8.44 12.74
C PHE A 195 -22.42 9.17 13.69
N ALA A 196 -22.56 10.51 13.84
CA ALA A 196 -21.77 11.27 14.81
C ALA A 196 -21.99 10.77 16.25
N TYR A 197 -23.24 10.45 16.60
CA TYR A 197 -23.56 9.82 17.88
C TYR A 197 -22.88 8.45 18.05
N LEU A 198 -22.94 7.58 17.04
CA LEU A 198 -22.29 6.26 17.10
C LEU A 198 -20.78 6.38 17.26
N ILE A 199 -20.14 7.27 16.49
CA ILE A 199 -18.70 7.55 16.57
C ILE A 199 -18.32 7.95 18.00
N LYS A 200 -19.04 8.90 18.59
CA LYS A 200 -18.79 9.36 19.97
C LYS A 200 -19.04 8.27 21.01
N LYS A 201 -20.16 7.53 20.89
CA LYS A 201 -20.57 6.50 21.85
C LYS A 201 -19.59 5.34 21.94
N TYR A 202 -19.03 4.93 20.79
CA TYR A 202 -18.13 3.78 20.70
C TYR A 202 -16.65 4.17 20.53
N GLY A 203 -16.32 5.46 20.57
CA GLY A 203 -14.93 5.93 20.46
C GLY A 203 -14.26 5.61 19.12
N LEU A 204 -15.02 5.57 18.03
CA LEU A 204 -14.51 5.21 16.71
C LEU A 204 -13.63 6.36 16.16
N GLY A 205 -12.43 6.07 15.65
CA GLY A 205 -11.57 7.06 14.99
C GLY A 205 -10.49 7.72 15.87
N HIS A 206 -10.32 7.31 17.13
CA HIS A 206 -9.07 7.54 17.85
C HIS A 206 -8.12 6.36 17.58
N ARG A 207 -7.00 6.62 16.89
CA ARG A 207 -5.85 5.70 16.91
C ARG A 207 -5.12 5.88 18.25
N PRO A 208 -4.77 4.81 18.97
CA PRO A 208 -3.80 4.88 20.05
C PRO A 208 -2.41 5.28 19.54
#